data_AF-A0A1B6MA50-F1
#
_entry.id   AF-A0A1B6MA50-F1
#
_cell.length_a   1.000
_cell.length_b   1.000
_cell.length_c   1.000
_cell.angle_alpha   90.00
_cell.angle_beta   90.00
_cell.angle_gamma   90.00
#
_symmetry.space_group_name_H-M   'P 1'
#
loop_
_entity.id
_entity.type
_entity.pdbx_description
1 polymer ?
#
loop_
_entity_poly.entity_id
_entity_poly.type
_entity_poly.pdbx_seq_one_letter_code
_entity_poly.pdbx_strand_id
1 'polypeptide(L)'
;PNYWLLNVDAERSAAASHLKVFQALAEARKDPVLQRGDYNVLVPDNDTLIVVRSYNDSYYALIINMGSEVRTYTSQSLFAPNGLDIDMTVVTASINSRLTKG
;
A
#
# COMPACT_ATOMS: atom_id res chain seq x y z
N PRO A 1 3.59 -27.18 13.53
CA PRO A 1 2.26 -26.54 13.32
C PRO A 1 2.11 -25.31 14.22
N ASN A 2 1.63 -24.17 13.70
CA ASN A 2 1.47 -22.91 14.46
C ASN A 2 0.01 -22.45 14.60
N TYR A 3 -0.96 -23.27 14.18
CA TYR A 3 -2.39 -22.91 14.09
C TYR A 3 -3.04 -22.52 15.43
N TRP A 4 -2.52 -23.01 16.55
CA TRP A 4 -3.00 -22.64 17.88
C TRP A 4 -2.69 -21.17 18.24
N LEU A 5 -1.65 -20.57 17.62
CA LEU A 5 -1.33 -19.14 17.73
C LEU A 5 -1.82 -18.34 16.52
N LEU A 6 -1.71 -18.91 15.31
CA LEU A 6 -2.06 -18.27 14.04
C LEU A 6 -3.37 -18.86 13.51
N ASN A 7 -4.49 -18.24 13.88
CA ASN A 7 -5.82 -18.59 13.40
C ASN A 7 -6.69 -17.34 13.28
N VAL A 8 -7.84 -17.51 12.63
CA VAL A 8 -8.79 -16.43 12.35
C VAL A 8 -9.26 -15.73 13.64
N ASP A 9 -9.56 -16.49 14.69
CA ASP A 9 -10.08 -15.92 15.94
C ASP A 9 -9.03 -15.05 16.64
N ALA A 10 -7.78 -15.52 16.67
CA ALA A 10 -6.64 -14.76 17.16
C ALA A 10 -6.39 -13.49 16.33
N GLU A 11 -6.41 -13.59 15.00
CA GLU A 11 -6.18 -12.44 14.11
C GLU A 11 -7.31 -11.40 14.13
N ARG A 12 -8.56 -11.82 14.38
CA ARG A 12 -9.70 -10.90 14.58
C ARG A 12 -9.49 -10.06 15.85
N SER A 13 -9.01 -10.69 16.90
CA SER A 13 -8.86 -10.09 18.24
C SER A 13 -7.62 -9.21 18.35
N ALA A 14 -6.54 -9.51 17.61
CA ALA A 14 -5.30 -8.74 17.62
C ALA A 14 -5.51 -7.29 17.13
N ALA A 15 -4.85 -6.31 17.75
CA ALA A 15 -4.97 -4.89 17.36
C ALA A 15 -4.60 -4.66 15.87
N ALA A 16 -3.52 -5.30 15.41
CA ALA A 16 -3.11 -5.37 14.00
C ALA A 16 -2.86 -6.83 13.61
N SER A 17 -3.30 -7.25 12.42
CA SER A 17 -3.16 -8.61 11.91
C SER A 17 -3.23 -8.66 10.38
N HIS A 18 -2.80 -9.77 9.78
CA HIS A 18 -2.83 -9.89 8.32
C HIS A 18 -4.26 -9.94 7.80
N LEU A 19 -5.17 -10.56 8.56
CA LEU A 19 -6.60 -10.52 8.29
C LEU A 19 -7.14 -9.09 8.20
N LYS A 20 -6.78 -8.19 9.12
CA LYS A 20 -7.24 -6.80 9.11
C LYS A 20 -6.67 -6.02 7.92
N VAL A 21 -5.40 -6.24 7.58
CA VAL A 21 -4.79 -5.66 6.37
C VAL A 21 -5.50 -6.15 5.11
N PHE A 22 -5.79 -7.44 5.02
CA PHE A 22 -6.54 -8.03 3.91
C PHE A 22 -7.95 -7.44 3.79
N GLN A 23 -8.68 -7.31 4.90
CA GLN A 23 -10.00 -6.68 4.92
C GLN A 23 -9.93 -5.22 4.44
N ALA A 24 -8.95 -4.44 4.91
CA ALA A 24 -8.77 -3.06 4.45
C ALA A 24 -8.46 -2.97 2.94
N LEU A 25 -7.64 -3.89 2.40
CA LEU A 25 -7.37 -3.99 0.96
C LEU A 25 -8.62 -4.39 0.16
N ALA A 26 -9.41 -5.34 0.69
CA ALA A 26 -10.66 -5.79 0.07
C ALA A 26 -11.71 -4.68 0.02
N GLU A 27 -11.80 -3.87 1.08
CA GLU A 27 -12.66 -2.67 1.10
C GLU A 27 -12.16 -1.62 0.11
N ALA A 28 -10.86 -1.31 0.08
CA ALA A 28 -10.28 -0.35 -0.88
C ALA A 28 -10.52 -0.79 -2.34
N ARG A 29 -10.43 -2.09 -2.63
CA ARG A 29 -10.66 -2.65 -3.98
C ARG A 29 -12.07 -2.38 -4.53
N LYS A 30 -13.02 -1.97 -3.70
CA LYS A 30 -14.37 -1.57 -4.14
C LYS A 30 -14.36 -0.23 -4.90
N ASP A 31 -13.32 0.58 -4.74
CA ASP A 31 -13.20 1.87 -5.40
C ASP A 31 -13.01 1.73 -6.93
N PRO A 32 -13.68 2.54 -7.78
CA PRO A 32 -13.53 2.50 -9.22
C PRO A 32 -12.08 2.66 -9.72
N VAL A 33 -11.28 3.50 -9.06
CA VAL A 33 -9.85 3.68 -9.38
C VAL A 33 -9.12 2.34 -9.26
N LEU A 34 -9.50 1.52 -8.27
CA LEU A 34 -8.95 0.19 -8.03
C LEU A 34 -9.68 -0.95 -8.77
N GLN A 35 -10.79 -0.71 -9.45
CA GLN A 35 -11.46 -1.74 -10.26
C GLN A 35 -11.12 -1.64 -11.74
N ARG A 36 -11.06 -0.42 -12.26
CA ARG A 36 -11.10 -0.12 -13.69
C ARG A 36 -10.19 1.03 -14.12
N GLY A 37 -9.56 1.72 -13.17
CA GLY A 37 -8.53 2.71 -13.48
C GLY A 37 -7.31 2.13 -14.17
N ASP A 38 -6.67 2.95 -14.99
CA ASP A 38 -5.40 2.66 -15.64
C ASP A 38 -4.30 2.50 -14.60
N TYR A 39 -3.16 1.94 -15.02
CA TYR A 39 -2.00 1.77 -14.14
C TYR A 39 -0.69 2.18 -14.81
N ASN A 40 0.23 2.68 -14.00
CA ASN A 40 1.61 2.92 -14.36
C ASN A 40 2.53 2.31 -13.30
N VAL A 41 3.68 1.78 -13.73
CA VAL A 41 4.67 1.15 -12.84
C VAL A 41 5.91 2.02 -12.80
N LEU A 42 6.34 2.39 -11.59
CA LEU A 42 7.54 3.18 -11.35
C LEU A 42 8.54 2.37 -10.54
N VAL A 43 9.81 2.47 -10.91
CA VAL A 43 10.92 1.79 -10.25
C VAL A 43 11.99 2.86 -9.96
N PRO A 44 11.86 3.60 -8.84
CA PRO A 44 12.77 4.72 -8.53
C PRO A 44 14.19 4.24 -8.18
N ASP A 45 14.34 2.99 -7.74
CA ASP A 45 15.61 2.34 -7.44
C ASP A 45 15.46 0.81 -7.53
N ASN A 46 16.52 0.08 -7.19
CA ASN A 46 16.57 -1.38 -7.29
C ASN A 46 15.70 -2.12 -6.26
N ASP A 47 15.26 -1.45 -5.21
CA ASP A 47 14.58 -2.07 -4.07
C ASP A 47 13.11 -1.67 -3.97
N THR A 48 12.63 -0.71 -4.77
CA THR A 48 11.29 -0.16 -4.62
C THR A 48 10.46 -0.33 -5.88
N LEU A 49 9.29 -0.96 -5.71
CA LEU A 49 8.27 -1.07 -6.74
C LEU A 49 7.09 -0.18 -6.39
N ILE A 50 6.69 0.66 -7.33
CA ILE A 50 5.51 1.51 -7.19
C ILE A 50 4.54 1.19 -8.32
N VAL A 51 3.26 1.02 -7.96
CA VAL A 51 2.17 0.94 -8.92
C VAL A 51 1.22 2.09 -8.63
N VAL A 52 1.13 3.03 -9.58
CA VAL A 52 0.16 4.12 -9.53
C VAL A 52 -1.05 3.72 -10.35
N ARG A 53 -2.23 3.93 -9.80
CA ARG A 53 -3.50 3.75 -10.49
C ARG A 53 -4.27 5.04 -10.53
N SER A 54 -4.92 5.31 -11.66
CA SER A 54 -5.66 6.54 -11.87
C SER A 54 -7.00 6.30 -12.55
N TYR A 55 -8.01 7.06 -12.16
CA TYR A 55 -9.32 7.09 -12.81
C TYR A 55 -10.04 8.40 -12.46
N ASN A 56 -10.47 9.17 -13.47
CA ASN A 56 -11.18 10.46 -13.29
C ASN A 56 -10.53 11.36 -12.22
N ASP A 57 -9.26 11.71 -12.42
CA ASP A 57 -8.46 12.57 -11.52
C ASP A 57 -8.26 12.04 -10.08
N SER A 58 -8.66 10.81 -9.80
CA SER A 58 -8.43 10.13 -8.52
C SER A 58 -7.31 9.10 -8.64
N TYR A 59 -6.49 8.97 -7.59
CA TYR A 59 -5.27 8.17 -7.61
C TYR A 59 -5.15 7.22 -6.42
N TYR A 60 -4.54 6.06 -6.66
CA TYR A 60 -4.01 5.17 -5.63
C TYR A 60 -2.55 4.84 -5.96
N ALA A 61 -1.67 4.87 -4.96
CA ALA A 61 -0.30 4.39 -5.10
C ALA A 61 -0.06 3.20 -4.18
N LEU A 62 0.41 2.10 -4.75
CA LEU A 62 0.98 0.97 -4.03
C LEU A 62 2.49 1.11 -4.03
N ILE A 63 3.10 1.22 -2.85
CA ILE A 63 4.55 1.36 -2.68
C ILE A 63 5.05 0.12 -1.92
N ILE A 64 5.96 -0.63 -2.53
CA ILE A 64 6.52 -1.85 -1.98
C ILE A 64 8.04 -1.70 -1.91
N ASN A 65 8.58 -1.76 -0.69
CA ASN A 65 10.00 -1.99 -0.48
C ASN A 65 10.27 -3.50 -0.56
N MET A 66 10.94 -3.93 -1.62
CA MET A 66 11.42 -5.28 -1.87
C MET A 66 12.83 -5.54 -1.29
N GLY A 67 13.53 -4.49 -0.85
CA GLY A 67 14.83 -4.59 -0.21
C GLY A 67 14.75 -4.95 1.28
N SER A 68 15.91 -5.13 1.91
CA SER A 68 16.04 -5.39 3.34
C SER A 68 16.21 -4.13 4.20
N GLU A 69 16.54 -3.01 3.58
CA GLU A 69 16.84 -1.74 4.26
C GLU A 69 15.64 -0.81 4.31
N VAL A 70 15.56 0.03 5.35
CA VAL A 70 14.56 1.10 5.41
C VAL A 70 14.89 2.17 4.38
N ARG A 71 13.92 2.50 3.54
CA ARG A 71 14.00 3.59 2.56
C ARG A 71 13.06 4.72 2.96
N THR A 72 13.51 5.95 2.77
CA THR A 72 12.75 7.18 3.05
C THR A 72 12.54 7.94 1.76
N TYR A 73 11.29 8.31 1.49
CA TYR A 73 10.91 9.07 0.31
C TYR A 73 10.01 10.25 0.68
N THR A 74 10.03 11.27 -0.15
CA THR A 74 8.98 12.30 -0.21
C THR A 74 8.09 12.06 -1.43
N SER A 75 6.85 12.56 -1.42
CA SER A 75 5.98 12.50 -2.61
C SER A 75 6.66 13.15 -3.82
N GLN A 76 7.32 14.30 -3.63
CA GLN A 76 8.10 14.93 -4.69
C GLN A 76 9.20 14.01 -5.23
N SER A 77 9.96 13.30 -4.40
CA SER A 77 11.02 12.40 -4.90
C SER A 77 10.51 11.22 -5.74
N LEU A 78 9.29 10.74 -5.46
CA LEU A 78 8.72 9.57 -6.13
C LEU A 78 7.96 9.92 -7.40
N PHE A 79 7.20 11.02 -7.36
CA PHE A 79 6.17 11.31 -8.34
C PHE A 79 6.54 12.47 -9.28
N ALA A 80 7.28 13.47 -8.80
CA ALA A 80 7.67 14.61 -9.65
C ALA A 80 8.52 14.21 -10.88
N PRO A 81 9.44 13.22 -10.82
CA PRO A 81 10.15 12.75 -12.02
C PRO A 81 9.22 12.18 -13.11
N ASN A 82 7.99 11.81 -12.74
CA ASN A 82 6.97 11.29 -13.64
C ASN A 82 5.87 12.33 -13.95
N GLY A 83 6.11 13.61 -13.65
CA GLY A 83 5.17 14.71 -13.89
C GLY A 83 3.94 14.67 -12.99
N LEU A 84 4.00 13.93 -11.88
CA LEU A 84 2.91 13.77 -10.93
C LEU A 84 3.16 14.63 -9.69
N ASP A 85 2.22 15.52 -9.37
CA ASP A 85 2.20 16.29 -8.13
C ASP A 85 1.02 15.80 -7.29
N ILE A 86 1.31 14.93 -6.32
CA ILE A 86 0.30 14.18 -5.57
C ILE A 86 0.61 14.31 -4.08
N ASP A 87 -0.38 14.77 -3.32
CA ASP A 87 -0.40 14.62 -1.86
C ASP A 87 -1.06 13.28 -1.51
N MET A 88 -0.51 12.59 -0.52
CA MET A 88 -0.85 11.20 -0.22
C MET A 88 -1.30 11.02 1.22
N THR A 89 -2.32 10.19 1.38
CA THR A 89 -2.75 9.69 2.68
C THR A 89 -2.68 8.16 2.69
N VAL A 90 -2.20 7.58 3.79
CA VAL A 90 -2.07 6.13 3.91
C VAL A 90 -3.45 5.50 4.06
N VAL A 91 -3.91 4.76 3.05
CA VAL A 91 -5.18 4.02 3.12
C VAL A 91 -5.05 2.74 3.97
N THR A 92 -3.97 1.99 3.75
CA THR A 92 -3.61 0.80 4.50
C THR A 92 -2.11 0.54 4.39
N ALA A 93 -1.57 -0.24 5.31
CA ALA A 93 -0.15 -0.51 5.44
C ALA A 93 0.09 -1.96 5.85
N SER A 94 1.20 -2.54 5.41
CA SER A 94 1.62 -3.87 5.91
C SER A 94 1.96 -3.80 7.40
N ILE A 95 1.84 -4.91 8.12
CA ILE A 95 2.10 -4.96 9.57
C ILE A 95 3.49 -4.42 9.95
N ASN A 96 4.49 -4.65 9.09
CA ASN A 96 5.89 -4.33 9.37
C ASN A 96 6.36 -3.00 8.77
N SER A 97 5.51 -2.25 8.04
CA SER A 97 5.96 -1.00 7.41
C SER A 97 6.05 0.18 8.36
N ARG A 98 5.60 0.04 9.62
CA ARG A 98 5.55 1.12 10.64
C ARG A 98 4.68 2.33 10.24
N LEU A 99 3.98 2.25 9.11
CA LEU A 99 3.03 3.26 8.66
C LEU A 99 1.66 3.00 9.28
N THR A 100 0.98 4.07 9.65
CA THR A 100 -0.40 4.05 10.14
C THR A 100 -1.31 4.74 9.15
N LYS A 101 -2.57 4.30 9.10
CA LYS A 101 -3.62 4.97 8.33
C LYS A 101 -3.72 6.44 8.74
N GLY A 102 -3.83 7.35 7.76
CA GLY A 102 -4.01 8.80 7.94
C GLY A 102 -5.36 9.27 7.43
#